data_AF-A0A1A7YSA6-F1
#
_entry.id   AF-A0A1A7YSA6-F1
#
_cell.length_a   1.000
_cell.length_b   1.000
_cell.length_c   1.000
_cell.angle_alpha   90.00
_cell.angle_beta   90.00
_cell.angle_gamma   90.00
#
_symmetry.space_group_name_H-M   'P 1'
#
loop_
_entity.id
_entity.type
_entity.pdbx_description
1 polymer ?
#
loop_
_entity_poly.entity_id
_entity_poly.type
_entity_poly.pdbx_seq_one_letter_code
_entity_poly.pdbx_strand_id
1 'polypeptide(L)'
;ALYSVCEENVAFFSGGAKGTQGDAARRLVGAMKLIQEHAHSLEPVISGFAAVYHHFDFDPHIPANGYRSLVKVVRCCLLHIIHKGRYITTNRRSNFFRAAHNAREMEAYCNALCQLRALLYLAQRLLHDNSHGNLFFQDESGLSESFVREYASMHKGCFYGRCLGFQFTPAIRPCLQTLAIGLVAFGENYKRHNSGLVDLGGIAPYGVAASSLFTSGKYAIDPELRGTEFERITQNLDVHFWKSFWNITETEVLSSLASMTSTQVKVNRALSVPPVPFDLPLAANHRASVTIAPPSAHIGTAPVQMRLISYDLREGQDSETLLSLCRSEGGAISLSL
;
A
#
# COMPACT_ATOMS: atom_id res chain seq x y z
N ALA A 1 2.72 9.77 -26.65
CA ALA A 1 3.13 8.35 -26.46
C ALA A 1 1.93 7.44 -26.20
N LEU A 2 1.12 7.70 -25.16
CA LEU A 2 -0.07 6.89 -24.84
C LEU A 2 -1.04 6.75 -26.03
N TYR A 3 -1.52 7.87 -26.58
CA TYR A 3 -2.46 7.89 -27.71
C TYR A 3 -1.98 7.04 -28.88
N SER A 4 -0.75 7.25 -29.33
CA SER A 4 -0.13 6.46 -30.41
C SER A 4 -0.14 4.95 -30.13
N VAL A 5 0.19 4.52 -28.91
CA VAL A 5 0.17 3.08 -28.55
C VAL A 5 -1.25 2.52 -28.54
N CYS A 6 -2.23 3.30 -28.04
CA CYS A 6 -3.64 2.90 -28.05
C CYS A 6 -4.18 2.80 -29.48
N GLU A 7 -3.97 3.82 -30.31
CA GLU A 7 -4.42 3.88 -31.71
C GLU A 7 -3.85 2.73 -32.53
N GLU A 8 -2.55 2.45 -32.42
CA GLU A 8 -1.91 1.38 -33.16
C GLU A 8 -2.48 -0.01 -32.79
N ASN A 9 -2.75 -0.24 -31.50
CA ASN A 9 -3.35 -1.49 -31.05
C ASN A 9 -4.84 -1.58 -31.44
N VAL A 10 -5.58 -0.48 -31.34
CA VAL A 10 -6.98 -0.42 -31.78
C VAL A 10 -7.09 -0.74 -33.27
N ALA A 11 -6.26 -0.13 -34.12
CA ALA A 11 -6.27 -0.38 -35.55
C ALA A 11 -6.01 -1.87 -35.88
N PHE A 12 -5.02 -2.48 -35.23
CA PHE A 12 -4.68 -3.89 -35.45
C PHE A 12 -5.81 -4.85 -35.00
N PHE A 13 -6.31 -4.70 -33.78
CA PHE A 13 -7.29 -5.63 -33.22
C PHE A 13 -8.72 -5.42 -33.74
N SER A 14 -9.01 -4.26 -34.35
CA SER A 14 -10.29 -4.02 -35.03
C SER A 14 -10.41 -4.79 -36.36
N GLY A 15 -9.28 -5.22 -36.94
CA GLY A 15 -9.19 -5.81 -38.29
C GLY A 15 -9.62 -7.27 -38.45
N GLY A 16 -10.12 -7.93 -37.40
CA GLY A 16 -10.79 -9.22 -37.52
C GLY A 16 -10.04 -10.40 -36.90
N ALA A 17 -10.51 -10.82 -35.73
CA ALA A 17 -10.32 -12.16 -35.20
C ALA A 17 -11.71 -12.77 -34.92
N LYS A 18 -11.95 -14.00 -35.37
CA LYS A 18 -13.18 -14.77 -35.08
C LYS A 18 -12.92 -15.75 -33.93
N GLY A 19 -13.93 -16.08 -33.13
CA GLY A 19 -13.81 -16.99 -31.97
C GLY A 19 -13.29 -16.33 -30.68
N THR A 20 -12.69 -17.11 -29.78
CA THR A 20 -12.23 -16.65 -28.45
C THR A 20 -11.11 -15.60 -28.51
N GLN A 21 -10.25 -15.65 -29.52
CA GLN A 21 -9.28 -14.60 -29.79
C GLN A 21 -9.95 -13.30 -30.26
N GLY A 22 -11.10 -13.41 -30.94
CA GLY A 22 -11.94 -12.27 -31.30
C GLY A 22 -12.52 -11.54 -30.09
N ASP A 23 -12.93 -12.27 -29.06
CA ASP A 23 -13.46 -11.65 -27.84
C ASP A 23 -12.38 -10.88 -27.06
N ALA A 24 -11.21 -11.50 -26.84
CA ALA A 24 -10.09 -10.84 -26.18
C ALA A 24 -9.58 -9.61 -26.98
N ALA A 25 -9.57 -9.70 -28.31
CA ALA A 25 -9.25 -8.57 -29.19
C ALA A 25 -10.28 -7.43 -29.04
N ARG A 26 -11.58 -7.74 -29.02
CA ARG A 26 -12.65 -6.75 -28.85
C ARG A 26 -12.54 -6.04 -27.48
N ARG A 27 -12.25 -6.80 -26.43
CA ARG A 27 -11.99 -6.28 -25.07
C ARG A 27 -10.78 -5.37 -25.02
N LEU A 28 -9.67 -5.75 -25.67
CA LEU A 28 -8.48 -4.89 -25.81
C LEU A 28 -8.82 -3.58 -26.51
N VAL A 29 -9.58 -3.62 -27.61
CA VAL A 29 -10.02 -2.41 -28.32
C VAL A 29 -10.85 -1.52 -27.39
N GLY A 30 -11.82 -2.11 -26.66
CA GLY A 30 -12.64 -1.38 -25.69
C GLY A 30 -11.81 -0.70 -24.60
N ALA A 31 -10.91 -1.44 -23.95
CA ALA A 31 -10.04 -0.92 -22.91
C ALA A 31 -9.13 0.20 -23.43
N MET A 32 -8.53 0.06 -24.62
CA MET A 32 -7.65 1.07 -25.20
C MET A 32 -8.41 2.37 -25.52
N LYS A 33 -9.62 2.28 -26.06
CA LYS A 33 -10.46 3.46 -26.32
C LYS A 33 -10.84 4.20 -25.04
N LEU A 34 -11.29 3.46 -24.02
CA LEU A 34 -11.63 4.03 -22.71
C LEU A 34 -10.40 4.68 -22.04
N ILE A 35 -9.22 4.07 -22.16
CA ILE A 35 -7.96 4.66 -21.69
C ILE A 35 -7.69 6.00 -22.36
N GLN A 36 -7.91 6.13 -23.68
CA GLN A 36 -7.73 7.39 -24.40
C GLN A 36 -8.70 8.47 -23.90
N GLU A 37 -9.97 8.12 -23.66
CA GLU A 37 -10.97 9.03 -23.11
C GLU A 37 -10.61 9.51 -21.70
N HIS A 38 -10.18 8.58 -20.83
CA HIS A 38 -9.71 8.92 -19.49
C HIS A 38 -8.48 9.80 -19.53
N ALA A 39 -7.50 9.48 -20.38
CA ALA A 39 -6.29 10.28 -20.52
C ALA A 39 -6.58 11.71 -21.01
N HIS A 40 -7.49 11.84 -21.97
CA HIS A 40 -7.91 13.16 -22.48
C HIS A 40 -8.57 14.00 -21.38
N SER A 41 -9.44 13.39 -20.58
CA SER A 41 -10.07 14.05 -19.44
C SER A 41 -9.06 14.45 -18.35
N LEU A 42 -8.00 13.65 -18.18
CA LEU A 42 -7.00 13.82 -17.13
C LEU A 42 -5.95 14.89 -17.45
N GLU A 43 -5.67 15.13 -18.72
CA GLU A 43 -4.63 16.07 -19.16
C GLU A 43 -4.77 17.49 -18.59
N PRO A 44 -5.94 18.16 -18.66
CA PRO A 44 -6.11 19.49 -18.05
C PRO A 44 -6.02 19.44 -16.52
N VAL A 45 -6.53 18.37 -15.88
CA VAL A 45 -6.53 18.23 -14.43
C VAL A 45 -5.10 18.07 -13.89
N ILE A 46 -4.31 17.19 -14.53
CA ILE A 46 -2.89 17.00 -14.18
C ILE A 46 -2.09 18.28 -14.40
N SER A 47 -2.37 19.00 -15.49
CA SER A 47 -1.70 20.27 -15.79
C SER A 47 -2.02 21.33 -14.74
N GLY A 48 -3.29 21.42 -14.32
CA GLY A 48 -3.73 22.30 -13.23
C GLY A 48 -3.00 22.01 -11.91
N PHE A 49 -2.94 20.73 -11.50
CA PHE A 49 -2.19 20.36 -10.29
C PHE A 49 -0.70 20.65 -10.41
N ALA A 50 -0.08 20.35 -11.56
CA ALA A 50 1.34 20.58 -11.76
C ALA A 50 1.71 22.08 -11.64
N ALA A 51 0.77 22.98 -11.96
CA ALA A 51 0.97 24.40 -11.83
C ALA A 51 0.93 24.91 -10.37
N VAL A 52 0.33 24.17 -9.42
CA VAL A 52 0.03 24.70 -8.07
C VAL A 52 0.51 23.82 -6.92
N TYR A 53 0.76 22.54 -7.15
CA TYR A 53 1.09 21.58 -6.08
C TYR A 53 2.38 21.90 -5.30
N HIS A 54 3.21 22.81 -5.78
CA HIS A 54 4.51 23.16 -5.21
C HIS A 54 4.35 24.18 -4.07
N HIS A 55 3.24 24.92 -4.05
CA HIS A 55 2.86 25.78 -2.93
C HIS A 55 2.56 25.00 -1.65
N PHE A 56 2.40 23.68 -1.74
CA PHE A 56 2.10 22.80 -0.61
C PHE A 56 3.29 21.93 -0.19
N ASP A 57 4.47 22.15 -0.79
CA ASP A 57 5.68 21.48 -0.34
C ASP A 57 6.12 22.08 1.01
N PHE A 58 6.46 21.22 1.97
CA PHE A 58 6.96 21.66 3.28
C PHE A 58 8.28 22.44 3.17
N ASP A 59 9.14 22.03 2.24
CA ASP A 59 10.44 22.64 1.96
C ASP A 59 10.63 22.68 0.43
N PRO A 60 11.03 23.83 -0.17
CA PRO A 60 11.32 23.93 -1.60
C PRO A 60 12.34 22.91 -2.13
N HIS A 61 13.25 22.44 -1.28
CA HIS A 61 14.26 21.41 -1.57
C HIS A 61 13.75 19.99 -1.31
N ILE A 62 12.63 19.82 -0.60
CA ILE A 62 12.01 18.53 -0.31
C ILE A 62 10.58 18.53 -0.90
N PRO A 63 10.43 18.34 -2.23
CA PRO A 63 9.14 18.41 -2.90
C PRO A 63 8.27 17.19 -2.56
N ALA A 64 7.56 17.27 -1.43
CA ALA A 64 6.75 16.19 -0.88
C ALA A 64 5.41 16.71 -0.36
N ASN A 65 4.33 16.35 -1.06
CA ASN A 65 2.96 16.57 -0.61
C ASN A 65 1.97 15.57 -1.26
N GLY A 66 0.72 15.59 -0.80
CA GLY A 66 -0.35 14.70 -1.27
C GLY A 66 -0.72 14.89 -2.75
N TYR A 67 -0.80 16.13 -3.23
CA TYR A 67 -1.13 16.42 -4.64
C TYR A 67 -0.03 15.96 -5.59
N ARG A 68 1.25 16.21 -5.25
CA ARG A 68 2.40 15.65 -6.00
C ARG A 68 2.35 14.13 -6.06
N SER A 69 2.06 13.50 -4.92
CA SER A 69 1.95 12.04 -4.82
C SER A 69 0.82 11.51 -5.71
N LEU A 70 -0.34 12.15 -5.71
CA LEU A 70 -1.48 11.75 -6.55
C LEU A 70 -1.15 11.86 -8.05
N VAL A 71 -0.57 12.98 -8.49
CA VAL A 71 -0.11 13.16 -9.88
C VAL A 71 0.95 12.12 -10.25
N LYS A 72 1.89 11.81 -9.35
CA LYS A 72 2.91 10.78 -9.57
C LYS A 72 2.27 9.40 -9.75
N VAL A 73 1.28 9.03 -8.94
CA VAL A 73 0.56 7.76 -9.06
C VAL A 73 -0.15 7.67 -10.41
N VAL A 74 -0.81 8.73 -10.89
CA VAL A 74 -1.42 8.75 -12.23
C VAL A 74 -0.36 8.55 -13.32
N ARG A 75 0.77 9.24 -13.24
CA ARG A 75 1.89 9.06 -14.18
C ARG A 75 2.41 7.62 -14.18
N CYS A 76 2.57 6.98 -13.02
CA CYS A 76 2.95 5.57 -12.91
C CYS A 76 1.94 4.65 -13.61
N CYS A 77 0.64 4.92 -13.48
CA CYS A 77 -0.41 4.14 -14.13
C CYS A 77 -0.33 4.26 -15.66
N LEU A 78 -0.22 5.50 -16.16
CA LEU A 78 -0.06 5.78 -17.59
C LEU A 78 1.22 5.16 -18.18
N LEU A 79 2.34 5.22 -17.46
CA LEU A 79 3.59 4.59 -17.89
C LEU A 79 3.47 3.07 -17.98
N HIS A 80 2.79 2.43 -17.01
CA HIS A 80 2.54 0.99 -17.08
C HIS A 80 1.67 0.64 -18.30
N ILE A 81 0.60 1.39 -18.54
CA ILE A 81 -0.25 1.22 -19.73
C ILE A 81 0.56 1.35 -21.03
N ILE A 82 1.42 2.36 -21.14
CA ILE A 82 2.30 2.56 -22.31
C ILE A 82 3.23 1.36 -22.49
N HIS A 83 3.92 0.94 -21.43
CA HIS A 83 4.82 -0.21 -21.49
C HIS A 83 4.09 -1.50 -21.89
N LYS A 84 2.93 -1.73 -21.30
CA LYS A 84 2.12 -2.91 -21.61
C LYS A 84 1.57 -2.87 -23.03
N GLY A 85 1.11 -1.71 -23.50
CA GLY A 85 0.65 -1.52 -24.86
C GLY A 85 1.77 -1.73 -25.89
N ARG A 86 2.98 -1.25 -25.63
CA ARG A 86 4.17 -1.55 -26.46
C ARG A 86 4.50 -3.03 -26.48
N TYR A 87 4.46 -3.71 -25.32
CA TYR A 87 4.64 -5.15 -25.26
C TYR A 87 3.61 -5.89 -26.12
N ILE A 88 2.34 -5.48 -26.07
CA ILE A 88 1.28 -6.04 -26.93
C ILE A 88 1.60 -5.79 -28.40
N THR A 89 1.95 -4.55 -28.79
CA THR A 89 2.35 -4.20 -30.16
C THR A 89 3.43 -5.14 -30.70
N THR A 90 4.49 -5.38 -29.92
CA THR A 90 5.62 -6.22 -30.33
C THR A 90 5.25 -7.70 -30.42
N ASN A 91 4.41 -8.20 -29.51
CA ASN A 91 4.15 -9.63 -29.36
C ASN A 91 2.83 -10.11 -30.00
N ARG A 92 1.94 -9.21 -30.46
CA ARG A 92 0.59 -9.54 -30.95
C ARG A 92 0.52 -10.55 -32.11
N ARG A 93 1.62 -10.77 -32.84
CA ARG A 93 1.73 -11.75 -33.93
C ARG A 93 2.40 -13.07 -33.53
N SER A 94 2.89 -13.17 -32.29
CA SER A 94 3.54 -14.37 -31.77
C SER A 94 2.50 -15.46 -31.45
N ASN A 95 2.83 -16.72 -31.75
CA ASN A 95 1.99 -17.87 -31.40
C ASN A 95 1.80 -18.04 -29.88
N PHE A 96 2.73 -17.52 -29.07
CA PHE A 96 2.65 -17.55 -27.61
C PHE A 96 1.89 -16.35 -27.01
N PHE A 97 1.31 -15.48 -27.85
CA PHE A 97 0.60 -14.29 -27.40
C PHE A 97 -0.70 -14.65 -26.68
N ARG A 98 -0.73 -14.40 -25.36
CA ARG A 98 -1.89 -14.65 -24.51
C ARG A 98 -2.87 -13.46 -24.56
N ALA A 99 -3.65 -13.35 -25.63
CA ALA A 99 -4.57 -12.22 -25.84
C ALA A 99 -5.49 -11.95 -24.63
N ALA A 100 -6.13 -12.99 -24.08
CA ALA A 100 -7.04 -12.85 -22.93
C ALA A 100 -6.34 -12.39 -21.64
N HIS A 101 -5.06 -12.72 -21.44
CA HIS A 101 -4.29 -12.25 -20.29
C HIS A 101 -3.95 -10.76 -20.44
N ASN A 102 -3.50 -10.36 -21.63
CA ASN A 102 -3.20 -8.96 -21.94
C ASN A 102 -4.45 -8.07 -21.88
N ALA A 103 -5.60 -8.57 -22.34
CA ALA A 103 -6.89 -7.89 -22.22
C ALA A 103 -7.23 -7.60 -20.76
N ARG A 104 -7.19 -8.62 -19.90
CA ARG A 104 -7.46 -8.46 -18.46
C ARG A 104 -6.52 -7.49 -17.77
N GLU A 105 -5.23 -7.50 -18.12
CA GLU A 105 -4.29 -6.55 -17.54
C GLU A 105 -4.59 -5.11 -17.99
N MET A 106 -4.90 -4.89 -19.28
CA MET A 106 -5.24 -3.57 -19.80
C MET A 106 -6.54 -3.04 -19.19
N GLU A 107 -7.56 -3.89 -19.04
CA GLU A 107 -8.82 -3.54 -18.36
C GLU A 107 -8.60 -3.18 -16.89
N ALA A 108 -7.77 -3.94 -16.16
CA ALA A 108 -7.46 -3.63 -14.77
C ALA A 108 -6.80 -2.25 -14.61
N TYR A 109 -5.86 -1.90 -15.50
CA TYR A 109 -5.24 -0.57 -15.51
C TYR A 109 -6.18 0.52 -16.02
N CYS A 110 -7.10 0.22 -16.93
CA CYS A 110 -8.17 1.14 -17.32
C CYS A 110 -9.08 1.47 -16.14
N ASN A 111 -9.49 0.47 -15.37
CA ASN A 111 -10.30 0.64 -14.16
C ASN A 111 -9.55 1.45 -13.09
N ALA A 112 -8.27 1.15 -12.87
CA ALA A 112 -7.42 1.94 -11.98
C ALA A 112 -7.31 3.39 -12.43
N LEU A 113 -7.12 3.65 -13.73
CA LEU A 113 -7.06 5.00 -14.29
C LEU A 113 -8.38 5.76 -14.11
N CYS A 114 -9.52 5.09 -14.28
CA CYS A 114 -10.84 5.66 -14.02
C CYS A 114 -10.99 6.11 -12.56
N GLN A 115 -10.59 5.26 -11.61
CA GLN A 115 -10.64 5.59 -10.18
C GLN A 115 -9.64 6.69 -9.80
N LEU A 116 -8.45 6.70 -10.39
CA LEU A 116 -7.48 7.79 -10.21
C LEU A 116 -8.00 9.12 -10.74
N ARG A 117 -8.74 9.11 -11.86
CA ARG A 117 -9.42 10.30 -12.38
C ARG A 117 -10.46 10.82 -11.39
N ALA A 118 -11.29 9.94 -10.83
CA ALA A 118 -12.25 10.33 -9.81
C ALA A 118 -11.56 10.91 -8.56
N LEU A 119 -10.43 10.32 -8.12
CA LEU A 119 -9.64 10.83 -6.99
C LEU A 119 -9.05 12.21 -7.28
N LEU A 120 -8.61 12.47 -8.50
CA LEU A 120 -8.13 13.80 -8.90
C LEU A 120 -9.25 14.85 -8.91
N TYR A 121 -10.47 14.50 -9.32
CA TYR A 121 -11.60 15.42 -9.22
C TYR A 121 -11.97 15.74 -7.77
N LEU A 122 -11.94 14.74 -6.88
CA LEU A 122 -12.10 14.98 -5.45
C LEU A 122 -11.00 15.89 -4.89
N ALA A 123 -9.74 15.61 -5.25
CA ALA A 123 -8.61 16.46 -4.84
C ALA A 123 -8.74 17.89 -5.40
N GLN A 124 -9.32 18.07 -6.58
CA GLN A 124 -9.49 19.39 -7.19
C GLN A 124 -10.56 20.20 -6.45
N ARG A 125 -11.62 19.54 -5.99
CA ARG A 125 -12.62 20.14 -5.09
C ARG A 125 -11.99 20.57 -3.77
N LEU A 126 -11.21 19.68 -3.14
CA LEU A 126 -10.46 20.04 -1.92
C LEU A 126 -9.58 21.28 -2.15
N LEU A 127 -8.88 21.35 -3.28
CA LEU A 127 -8.03 22.48 -3.61
C LEU A 127 -8.83 23.77 -3.80
N HIS A 128 -10.03 23.71 -4.39
CA HIS A 128 -10.88 24.87 -4.61
C HIS A 128 -11.58 25.35 -3.33
N ASP A 129 -12.00 24.42 -2.49
CA ASP A 129 -12.73 24.70 -1.25
C ASP A 129 -11.81 25.25 -0.13
N ASN A 130 -10.48 25.15 -0.31
CA ASN A 130 -9.49 25.68 0.64
C ASN A 130 -8.89 27.00 0.16
N SER A 131 -8.59 27.88 1.11
CA SER A 131 -7.80 29.10 0.85
C SER A 131 -6.42 28.75 0.31
N HIS A 132 -5.86 29.62 -0.54
CA HIS A 132 -4.57 29.41 -1.18
C HIS A 132 -3.45 29.06 -0.17
N GLY A 133 -2.75 27.95 -0.42
CA GLY A 133 -1.61 27.48 0.40
C GLY A 133 -2.00 26.69 1.65
N ASN A 134 -3.30 26.55 1.96
CA ASN A 134 -3.75 25.76 3.11
C ASN A 134 -4.14 24.33 2.71
N LEU A 135 -3.59 23.36 3.43
CA LEU A 135 -3.93 21.93 3.30
C LEU A 135 -5.11 21.51 4.18
N PHE A 136 -5.42 22.32 5.20
CA PHE A 136 -6.46 22.05 6.18
C PHE A 136 -7.56 23.09 6.07
N PHE A 137 -8.80 22.63 6.20
CA PHE A 137 -9.97 23.50 6.28
C PHE A 137 -9.85 24.39 7.52
N GLN A 138 -10.11 25.69 7.34
CA GLN A 138 -10.11 26.65 8.43
C GLN A 138 -11.39 26.59 9.27
N ASP A 139 -12.47 26.04 8.71
CA ASP A 139 -13.74 25.90 9.40
C ASP A 139 -13.71 24.72 10.38
N GLU A 140 -14.29 24.90 11.56
CA GLU A 140 -14.42 23.87 12.61
C GLU A 140 -15.20 22.64 12.10
N SER A 141 -16.02 22.82 11.05
CA SER A 141 -16.74 21.75 10.37
C SER A 141 -15.82 20.75 9.62
N GLY A 142 -14.58 21.14 9.31
CA GLY A 142 -13.58 20.29 8.68
C GLY A 142 -13.98 19.81 7.27
N LEU A 143 -13.69 18.54 6.96
CA LEU A 143 -14.11 17.90 5.71
C LEU A 143 -15.63 17.69 5.71
N SER A 144 -16.30 18.11 4.63
CA SER A 144 -17.75 17.88 4.52
C SER A 144 -18.11 16.40 4.56
N GLU A 145 -19.21 16.07 5.24
CA GLU A 145 -19.72 14.69 5.31
C GLU A 145 -19.96 14.10 3.91
N SER A 146 -20.40 14.94 2.96
CA SER A 146 -20.59 14.56 1.56
C SER A 146 -19.28 14.15 0.90
N PHE A 147 -18.18 14.86 1.15
CA PHE A 147 -16.85 14.49 0.65
C PHE A 147 -16.39 13.14 1.21
N VAL A 148 -16.52 12.94 2.53
CA VAL A 148 -16.13 11.69 3.18
C VAL A 148 -16.96 10.52 2.64
N ARG A 149 -18.27 10.72 2.48
CA ARG A 149 -19.19 9.72 1.92
C ARG A 149 -18.84 9.36 0.49
N GLU A 150 -18.54 10.35 -0.34
CA GLU A 150 -18.14 10.15 -1.74
C GLU A 150 -16.81 9.37 -1.83
N TYR A 151 -15.79 9.78 -1.08
CA TYR A 151 -14.52 9.04 -0.99
C TYR A 151 -14.69 7.61 -0.45
N ALA A 152 -15.58 7.41 0.53
CA ALA A 152 -15.88 6.10 1.07
C ALA A 152 -16.49 5.17 0.01
N SER A 153 -17.36 5.71 -0.85
CA SER A 153 -18.07 4.97 -1.90
C SER A 153 -17.24 4.58 -3.12
N MET A 154 -16.01 5.12 -3.26
CA MET A 154 -15.16 4.84 -4.41
C MET A 154 -14.68 3.38 -4.46
N HIS A 155 -14.54 2.85 -5.67
CA HIS A 155 -14.12 1.48 -5.89
C HIS A 155 -12.60 1.29 -5.77
N LYS A 156 -12.18 0.86 -4.57
CA LYS A 156 -10.75 0.72 -4.22
C LYS A 156 -10.16 -0.62 -4.64
N GLY A 157 -10.99 -1.64 -4.90
CA GLY A 157 -10.55 -3.01 -5.20
C GLY A 157 -9.65 -3.11 -6.43
N CYS A 158 -9.83 -2.21 -7.40
CA CYS A 158 -8.99 -2.14 -8.60
C CYS A 158 -7.49 -1.95 -8.28
N PHE A 159 -7.14 -1.33 -7.15
CA PHE A 159 -5.76 -1.13 -6.70
C PHE A 159 -5.18 -2.32 -5.95
N TYR A 160 -6.01 -3.19 -5.39
CA TYR A 160 -5.57 -4.33 -4.56
C TYR A 160 -5.59 -5.68 -5.29
N GLY A 161 -6.09 -5.69 -6.53
CA GLY A 161 -6.01 -6.81 -7.46
C GLY A 161 -4.71 -6.86 -8.27
N ARG A 162 -4.81 -6.84 -9.61
CA ARG A 162 -3.64 -6.88 -10.51
C ARG A 162 -2.74 -5.66 -10.40
N CYS A 163 -3.31 -4.51 -10.05
CA CYS A 163 -2.59 -3.25 -9.97
C CYS A 163 -1.85 -3.06 -8.62
N LEU A 164 -1.83 -4.07 -7.74
CA LEU A 164 -1.24 -3.91 -6.41
C LEU A 164 0.22 -3.44 -6.44
N GLY A 165 0.43 -2.25 -5.87
CA GLY A 165 1.75 -1.62 -5.75
C GLY A 165 2.37 -1.19 -7.08
N PHE A 166 1.56 -0.90 -8.11
CA PHE A 166 2.08 -0.47 -9.41
C PHE A 166 2.94 0.79 -9.33
N GLN A 167 2.64 1.70 -8.39
CA GLN A 167 3.33 2.96 -8.16
C GLN A 167 4.68 2.84 -7.44
N PHE A 168 4.96 1.67 -6.85
CA PHE A 168 6.18 1.42 -6.11
C PHE A 168 7.21 0.63 -6.93
N THR A 169 8.45 0.64 -6.45
CA THR A 169 9.52 -0.23 -6.95
C THR A 169 9.09 -1.70 -6.90
N PRO A 170 9.35 -2.51 -7.94
CA PRO A 170 8.91 -3.91 -7.98
C PRO A 170 9.29 -4.76 -6.76
N ALA A 171 10.41 -4.44 -6.10
CA ALA A 171 10.90 -5.14 -4.92
C ALA A 171 9.93 -5.15 -3.72
N ILE A 172 9.05 -4.15 -3.57
CA ILE A 172 8.08 -4.12 -2.47
C ILE A 172 6.80 -4.93 -2.75
N ARG A 173 6.52 -5.22 -4.04
CA ARG A 173 5.26 -5.84 -4.45
C ARG A 173 5.03 -7.21 -3.80
N PRO A 174 6.03 -8.10 -3.64
CA PRO A 174 5.83 -9.36 -2.94
C PRO A 174 5.34 -9.16 -1.50
N CYS A 175 5.92 -8.21 -0.75
CA CYS A 175 5.48 -7.87 0.59
C CYS A 175 4.03 -7.37 0.62
N LEU A 176 3.69 -6.43 -0.26
CA LEU A 176 2.32 -5.92 -0.39
C LEU A 176 1.33 -7.01 -0.76
N GLN A 177 1.72 -7.95 -1.64
CA GLN A 177 0.90 -9.10 -2.01
C GLN A 177 0.67 -10.02 -0.81
N THR A 178 1.70 -10.34 -0.03
CA THR A 178 1.56 -11.12 1.21
C THR A 178 0.60 -10.45 2.18
N LEU A 179 0.74 -9.13 2.39
CA LEU A 179 -0.16 -8.38 3.28
C LEU A 179 -1.60 -8.39 2.77
N ALA A 180 -1.83 -8.12 1.48
CA ALA A 180 -3.17 -8.12 0.91
C ALA A 180 -3.84 -9.50 0.96
N ILE A 181 -3.09 -10.57 0.68
CA ILE A 181 -3.57 -11.95 0.76
C ILE A 181 -3.88 -12.32 2.22
N GLY A 182 -2.98 -12.01 3.16
CA GLY A 182 -3.15 -12.27 4.58
C GLY A 182 -4.36 -11.53 5.15
N LEU A 183 -4.54 -10.26 4.78
CA LEU A 183 -5.68 -9.44 5.20
C LEU A 183 -7.00 -10.05 4.74
N VAL A 184 -7.09 -10.41 3.46
CA VAL A 184 -8.31 -10.96 2.88
C VAL A 184 -8.63 -12.34 3.48
N ALA A 185 -7.62 -13.21 3.62
CA ALA A 185 -7.80 -14.52 4.25
C ALA A 185 -8.25 -14.40 5.71
N PHE A 186 -7.65 -13.48 6.47
CA PHE A 186 -8.05 -13.21 7.85
C PHE A 186 -9.47 -12.64 7.94
N GLY A 187 -9.81 -11.67 7.07
CA GLY A 187 -11.14 -11.05 7.02
C GLY A 187 -12.28 -11.98 6.63
N GLU A 188 -12.04 -12.98 5.78
CA GLU A 188 -13.05 -14.00 5.46
C GLU A 188 -13.45 -14.82 6.69
N ASN A 189 -12.50 -15.07 7.60
CA ASN A 189 -12.72 -15.91 8.78
C ASN A 189 -13.15 -15.09 10.00
N TYR A 190 -12.73 -13.82 10.11
CA TYR A 190 -13.12 -12.93 11.20
C TYR A 190 -14.65 -12.81 11.36
N LYS A 191 -15.37 -12.62 10.25
CA LYS A 191 -16.84 -12.50 10.29
C LYS A 191 -17.56 -13.81 10.62
N ARG A 192 -16.96 -14.97 10.29
CA ARG A 192 -17.53 -16.29 10.61
C ARG A 192 -17.44 -16.61 12.10
N HIS A 193 -16.43 -16.09 12.79
CA HIS A 193 -16.24 -16.34 14.23
C HIS A 193 -17.06 -15.42 15.12
N ASN A 194 -17.28 -14.14 14.75
CA ASN A 194 -18.15 -13.24 15.54
C ASN A 194 -19.62 -13.70 15.59
N SER A 195 -20.09 -14.49 14.62
CA SER A 195 -21.45 -15.04 14.60
C SER A 195 -21.56 -16.48 15.13
N GLY A 196 -20.46 -17.14 15.49
CA GLY A 196 -20.45 -18.55 15.93
C GLY A 196 -19.97 -18.82 17.36
N LEU A 197 -19.44 -17.81 18.08
CA LEU A 197 -18.80 -17.98 19.39
C LEU A 197 -19.60 -17.43 20.59
N VAL A 198 -20.87 -17.10 20.41
CA VAL A 198 -21.74 -16.72 21.55
C VAL A 198 -22.19 -17.96 22.37
N ASP A 199 -21.97 -19.20 21.90
CA ASP A 199 -22.55 -20.39 22.53
C ASP A 199 -21.61 -21.42 23.17
N LEU A 200 -20.29 -21.21 23.23
CA LEU A 200 -19.44 -22.07 24.07
C LEU A 200 -18.30 -21.27 24.69
N GLY A 201 -18.44 -21.00 25.98
CA GLY A 201 -17.42 -20.37 26.80
C GLY A 201 -16.11 -21.14 26.77
N GLY A 202 -15.01 -20.40 26.58
CA GLY A 202 -13.72 -20.79 27.12
C GLY A 202 -12.67 -21.31 26.13
N ILE A 203 -12.47 -20.72 24.96
CA ILE A 203 -11.15 -20.75 24.28
C ILE A 203 -10.91 -19.39 23.62
N ALA A 204 -9.78 -18.76 23.94
CA ALA A 204 -9.41 -17.44 23.43
C ALA A 204 -9.36 -17.41 21.88
N PRO A 205 -9.80 -16.31 21.23
CA PRO A 205 -10.00 -16.22 19.77
C PRO A 205 -8.72 -16.26 18.92
N TYR A 206 -7.54 -16.40 19.54
CA TYR A 206 -6.24 -16.26 18.88
C TYR A 206 -5.75 -17.55 18.19
N GLY A 207 -6.13 -18.73 18.68
CA GLY A 207 -5.57 -20.01 18.20
C GLY A 207 -6.13 -20.51 16.87
N VAL A 208 -7.38 -20.20 16.55
CA VAL A 208 -8.07 -20.72 15.35
C VAL A 208 -7.95 -19.78 14.14
N ALA A 209 -7.65 -18.50 14.36
CA ALA A 209 -7.43 -17.55 13.28
C ALA A 209 -6.07 -17.76 12.55
N ALA A 210 -5.08 -18.37 13.21
CA ALA A 210 -3.78 -18.63 12.60
C ALA A 210 -3.83 -19.72 11.51
N SER A 211 -4.71 -20.72 11.64
CA SER A 211 -4.91 -21.76 10.60
C SER A 211 -5.60 -21.20 9.35
N SER A 212 -6.31 -20.07 9.47
CA SER A 212 -7.04 -19.44 8.37
C SER A 212 -6.14 -18.77 7.32
N LEU A 213 -4.93 -18.38 7.70
CA LEU A 213 -3.90 -17.87 6.77
C LEU A 213 -3.50 -18.92 5.71
N PHE A 214 -3.72 -20.22 5.97
CA PHE A 214 -3.43 -21.31 5.03
C PHE A 214 -4.49 -21.48 3.93
N THR A 215 -5.66 -20.85 4.01
CA THR A 215 -6.68 -20.84 2.91
C THR A 215 -6.43 -19.76 1.85
N SER A 216 -5.27 -19.12 1.90
CA SER A 216 -4.81 -17.99 1.08
C SER A 216 -4.58 -18.29 -0.41
N GLY A 217 -4.45 -19.57 -0.80
CA GLY A 217 -4.05 -19.96 -2.17
C GLY A 217 -4.93 -19.36 -3.27
N LYS A 218 -6.26 -19.30 -3.06
CA LYS A 218 -7.19 -18.73 -4.06
C LYS A 218 -6.94 -17.24 -4.33
N TYR A 219 -6.54 -16.48 -3.31
CA TYR A 219 -6.24 -15.04 -3.41
C TYR A 219 -4.85 -14.74 -3.97
N ALA A 220 -3.93 -15.71 -3.90
CA ALA A 220 -2.66 -15.65 -4.60
C ALA A 220 -2.82 -15.89 -6.12
N ILE A 221 -3.70 -16.84 -6.48
CA ILE A 221 -3.92 -17.26 -7.87
C ILE A 221 -4.85 -16.31 -8.62
N ASP A 222 -5.93 -15.84 -7.98
CA ASP A 222 -6.91 -14.95 -8.60
C ASP A 222 -6.81 -13.51 -8.05
N PRO A 223 -6.11 -12.61 -8.76
CA PRO A 223 -5.99 -11.22 -8.34
C PRO A 223 -7.30 -10.44 -8.44
N GLU A 224 -8.27 -10.85 -9.27
CA GLU A 224 -9.57 -10.14 -9.32
C GLU A 224 -10.37 -10.45 -8.07
N LEU A 225 -10.45 -11.73 -7.70
CA LEU A 225 -11.09 -12.17 -6.47
C LEU A 225 -10.45 -11.48 -5.26
N ARG A 226 -9.11 -11.38 -5.23
CA ARG A 226 -8.40 -10.66 -4.17
C ARG A 226 -8.82 -9.19 -4.09
N GLY A 227 -8.87 -8.48 -5.22
CA GLY A 227 -9.26 -7.07 -5.26
C GLY A 227 -10.69 -6.84 -4.76
N THR A 228 -11.63 -7.65 -5.24
CA THR A 228 -13.05 -7.58 -4.82
C THR A 228 -13.23 -7.89 -3.35
N GLU A 229 -12.61 -8.96 -2.84
CA GLU A 229 -12.72 -9.30 -1.43
C GLU A 229 -12.01 -8.28 -0.54
N PHE A 230 -10.88 -7.70 -0.98
CA PHE A 230 -10.21 -6.63 -0.25
C PHE A 230 -11.13 -5.42 -0.07
N GLU A 231 -11.80 -4.99 -1.14
CA GLU A 231 -12.76 -3.88 -1.07
C GLU A 231 -13.92 -4.21 -0.14
N ARG A 232 -14.54 -5.38 -0.30
CA ARG A 232 -15.64 -5.85 0.56
C ARG A 232 -15.24 -5.89 2.04
N ILE A 233 -14.04 -6.35 2.34
CA ILE A 233 -13.50 -6.46 3.70
C ILE A 233 -13.26 -5.05 4.25
N THR A 234 -12.48 -4.22 3.56
CA THR A 234 -12.13 -2.87 4.04
C THR A 234 -13.31 -1.91 4.20
N GLN A 235 -14.40 -2.08 3.46
CA GLN A 235 -15.62 -1.27 3.63
C GLN A 235 -16.49 -1.67 4.84
N ASN A 236 -16.33 -2.88 5.38
CA ASN A 236 -17.29 -3.46 6.32
C ASN A 236 -16.67 -3.96 7.63
N LEU A 237 -15.51 -3.43 8.03
CA LEU A 237 -14.79 -3.87 9.22
C LEU A 237 -14.56 -2.73 10.21
N ASP A 238 -14.56 -3.11 11.48
CA ASP A 238 -14.38 -2.19 12.60
C ASP A 238 -12.90 -2.03 13.00
N VAL A 239 -12.65 -1.17 13.97
CA VAL A 239 -11.31 -0.93 14.53
C VAL A 239 -10.76 -2.18 15.23
N HIS A 240 -11.63 -3.05 15.78
CA HIS A 240 -11.21 -4.27 16.46
C HIS A 240 -10.59 -5.27 15.50
N PHE A 241 -11.14 -5.42 14.31
CA PHE A 241 -10.54 -6.23 13.25
C PHE A 241 -9.10 -5.80 12.97
N TRP A 242 -8.88 -4.51 12.75
CA TRP A 242 -7.53 -4.00 12.42
C TRP A 242 -6.56 -4.25 13.55
N LYS A 243 -6.99 -4.02 14.79
CA LYS A 243 -6.20 -4.34 15.98
C LYS A 243 -5.85 -5.82 16.03
N SER A 244 -6.83 -6.71 15.82
CA SER A 244 -6.59 -8.16 15.80
C SER A 244 -5.66 -8.60 14.69
N PHE A 245 -5.83 -8.09 13.46
CA PHE A 245 -4.99 -8.43 12.32
C PHE A 245 -3.54 -7.99 12.54
N TRP A 246 -3.33 -6.74 12.98
CA TRP A 246 -1.98 -6.23 13.24
C TRP A 246 -1.33 -6.89 14.46
N ASN A 247 -2.10 -7.26 15.49
CA ASN A 247 -1.57 -8.06 16.59
C ASN A 247 -1.10 -9.46 16.13
N ILE A 248 -1.72 -10.05 15.09
CA ILE A 248 -1.21 -11.31 14.50
C ILE A 248 0.12 -11.09 13.78
N THR A 249 0.41 -9.88 13.27
CA THR A 249 1.75 -9.56 12.74
C THR A 249 2.83 -9.53 13.81
N GLU A 250 2.45 -9.34 15.08
CA GLU A 250 3.35 -9.51 16.22
C GLU A 250 3.55 -10.99 16.60
N THR A 251 2.74 -11.89 16.03
CA THR A 251 2.88 -13.34 16.16
C THR A 251 3.74 -13.87 15.00
N GLU A 252 4.59 -14.87 15.26
CA GLU A 252 5.63 -15.38 14.34
C GLU A 252 5.16 -15.81 12.93
N VAL A 253 3.86 -16.00 12.73
CA VAL A 253 3.29 -16.56 11.49
C VAL A 253 3.33 -15.55 10.32
N LEU A 254 2.92 -14.30 10.54
CA LEU A 254 2.96 -13.29 9.48
C LEU A 254 4.38 -12.73 9.27
N SER A 255 5.21 -12.67 10.32
CA SER A 255 6.62 -12.33 10.18
C SER A 255 7.39 -13.40 9.38
N SER A 256 7.06 -14.68 9.55
CA SER A 256 7.59 -15.78 8.73
C SER A 256 7.17 -15.67 7.27
N LEU A 257 5.87 -15.46 6.98
CA LEU A 257 5.39 -15.29 5.60
C LEU A 257 5.93 -14.02 4.92
N ALA A 258 6.08 -12.92 5.65
CA ALA A 258 6.67 -11.69 5.13
C ALA A 258 8.19 -11.84 4.91
N SER A 259 8.89 -12.57 5.77
CA SER A 259 10.34 -12.80 5.63
C SER A 259 10.68 -13.77 4.49
N MET A 260 9.75 -14.64 4.07
CA MET A 260 9.90 -15.49 2.90
C MET A 260 9.76 -14.74 1.57
N THR A 261 8.95 -13.68 1.52
CA THR A 261 8.67 -12.95 0.27
C THR A 261 9.39 -11.62 0.15
N SER A 262 9.92 -11.09 1.25
CA SER A 262 10.55 -9.77 1.31
C SER A 262 12.06 -9.85 1.41
N THR A 263 12.74 -8.78 0.99
CA THR A 263 14.17 -8.63 1.24
C THR A 263 14.42 -8.55 2.75
N GLN A 264 15.16 -9.51 3.28
CA GLN A 264 15.53 -9.54 4.69
C GLN A 264 16.60 -8.48 4.97
N VAL A 265 16.49 -7.85 6.13
CA VAL A 265 17.51 -6.95 6.67
C VAL A 265 18.59 -7.78 7.36
N LYS A 266 19.86 -7.42 7.24
CA LYS A 266 20.96 -8.15 7.91
C LYS A 266 20.93 -8.00 9.43
N VAL A 267 20.35 -6.90 9.94
CA VAL A 267 20.19 -6.67 11.37
C VAL A 267 18.74 -6.37 11.67
N ASN A 268 18.16 -7.18 12.56
CA ASN A 268 16.87 -6.95 13.19
C ASN A 268 16.98 -7.45 14.64
N ARG A 269 17.18 -6.54 15.59
CA ARG A 269 17.43 -6.91 17.00
C ARG A 269 16.50 -6.14 17.92
N ALA A 270 15.80 -6.86 18.80
CA ALA A 270 15.08 -6.25 19.91
C ALA A 270 16.07 -5.96 21.05
N LEU A 271 16.11 -4.72 21.52
CA LEU A 271 17.01 -4.23 22.54
C LEU A 271 16.21 -3.77 23.77
N SER A 272 16.76 -4.02 24.95
CA SER A 272 16.25 -3.48 26.22
C SER A 272 17.32 -2.58 26.82
N VAL A 273 17.23 -1.28 26.57
CA VAL A 273 18.22 -0.31 27.05
C VAL A 273 17.92 0.01 28.52
N PRO A 274 18.86 -0.19 29.45
CA PRO A 274 18.62 0.07 30.87
C PRO A 274 18.41 1.58 31.09
N PRO A 275 17.60 1.98 32.08
CA PRO A 275 17.29 3.38 32.34
C PRO A 275 18.39 4.06 33.15
N VAL A 276 19.61 4.09 32.58
CA VAL A 276 20.79 4.68 33.19
C VAL A 276 21.08 6.01 32.49
N PRO A 277 21.28 7.11 33.24
CA PRO A 277 21.67 8.38 32.63
C PRO A 277 23.03 8.28 31.97
N PHE A 278 23.23 9.03 30.89
CA PHE A 278 24.50 9.07 30.17
C PHE A 278 24.81 10.48 29.67
N ASP A 279 26.10 10.79 29.52
CA ASP A 279 26.55 12.09 29.06
C ASP A 279 26.75 12.08 27.54
N LEU A 280 26.15 13.06 26.86
CA LEU A 280 26.36 13.31 25.43
C LEU A 280 27.18 14.58 25.22
N PRO A 281 28.19 14.57 24.34
CA PRO A 281 28.91 15.79 23.97
C PRO A 281 28.00 16.75 23.20
N LEU A 282 28.13 18.06 23.42
CA LEU A 282 27.39 19.07 22.68
C LEU A 282 27.87 19.15 21.23
N ALA A 283 26.94 19.22 20.27
CA ALA A 283 27.26 19.30 18.84
C ALA A 283 28.13 20.52 18.48
N ALA A 284 27.94 21.64 19.18
CA ALA A 284 28.72 22.87 18.96
C ALA A 284 30.07 22.90 19.71
N ASN A 285 30.24 22.07 20.75
CA ASN A 285 31.46 22.02 21.56
C ASN A 285 31.65 20.63 22.17
N HIS A 286 32.49 19.82 21.53
CA HIS A 286 32.79 18.45 21.98
C HIS A 286 33.54 18.35 23.33
N ARG A 287 33.98 19.47 23.92
CA ARG A 287 34.57 19.50 25.26
C ARG A 287 33.54 19.70 26.38
N ALA A 288 32.30 20.03 26.03
CA ALA A 288 31.19 20.17 26.96
C ALA A 288 30.20 19.03 26.74
N SER A 289 29.66 18.48 27.83
CA SER A 289 28.66 17.42 27.80
C SER A 289 27.35 17.85 28.45
N VAL A 290 26.27 17.18 28.06
CA VAL A 290 24.95 17.27 28.69
C VAL A 290 24.53 15.88 29.15
N THR A 291 24.08 15.77 30.39
CA THR A 291 23.55 14.52 30.94
C THR A 291 22.12 14.29 30.45
N ILE A 292 21.89 13.18 29.75
CA ILE A 292 20.57 12.73 29.34
C ILE A 292 20.02 11.80 30.43
N ALA A 293 19.01 12.28 31.15
CA ALA A 293 18.29 11.48 32.13
C ALA A 293 17.40 10.44 31.42
N PRO A 294 17.18 9.27 32.04
CA PRO A 294 16.25 8.29 31.51
C PRO A 294 14.81 8.85 31.49
N PRO A 295 13.99 8.48 30.48
CA PRO A 295 12.61 8.93 30.40
C PRO A 295 11.79 8.41 31.59
N SER A 296 11.09 9.32 32.27
CA SER A 296 10.34 9.00 33.52
C SER A 296 8.95 9.62 33.60
N ALA A 297 8.58 10.53 32.69
CA ALA A 297 7.43 11.43 32.83
C ALA A 297 6.06 10.76 32.96
N HIS A 298 5.86 9.55 32.43
CA HIS A 298 4.53 8.91 32.39
C HIS A 298 4.47 7.49 32.99
N ILE A 299 5.60 6.78 33.04
CA ILE A 299 5.64 5.34 33.41
C ILE A 299 6.68 5.09 34.52
N GLY A 300 7.34 6.15 35.02
CA GLY A 300 8.49 6.02 35.92
C GLY A 300 9.74 5.53 35.19
N THR A 301 10.81 5.29 35.96
CA THR A 301 12.11 4.88 35.43
C THR A 301 12.09 3.40 35.06
N ALA A 302 12.01 3.08 33.76
CA ALA A 302 11.97 1.71 33.25
C ALA A 302 12.83 1.53 32.00
N PRO A 303 13.31 0.30 31.70
CA PRO A 303 14.10 0.04 30.49
C PRO A 303 13.36 0.44 29.21
N VAL A 304 14.08 1.10 28.30
CA VAL A 304 13.54 1.53 27.02
C VAL A 304 13.63 0.37 26.02
N GLN A 305 12.47 -0.07 25.53
CA GLN A 305 12.40 -1.09 24.49
C GLN A 305 12.69 -0.44 23.13
N MET A 306 13.70 -0.95 22.43
CA MET A 306 14.11 -0.45 21.12
C MET A 306 14.22 -1.59 20.11
N ARG A 307 14.15 -1.27 18.82
CA ARG A 307 14.39 -2.23 17.74
C ARG A 307 15.41 -1.66 16.76
N LEU A 308 16.56 -2.31 16.64
CA LEU A 308 17.57 -1.96 15.67
C LEU A 308 17.30 -2.71 14.37
N ILE A 309 17.09 -1.95 13.29
CA ILE A 309 16.84 -2.47 11.94
C ILE A 309 17.89 -1.87 11.00
N SER A 310 18.66 -2.71 10.31
CA SER A 310 19.67 -2.26 9.34
C SER A 310 19.73 -3.19 8.13
N TYR A 311 19.68 -2.61 6.94
CA TYR A 311 19.78 -3.37 5.69
C TYR A 311 21.11 -4.12 5.60
N ASP A 312 22.21 -3.43 5.92
CA ASP A 312 23.55 -4.00 6.02
C ASP A 312 24.05 -4.04 7.46
N LEU A 313 24.95 -4.98 7.76
CA LEU A 313 25.73 -4.95 8.99
C LEU A 313 26.70 -3.76 8.89
N ARG A 314 26.58 -2.81 9.81
CA ARG A 314 27.44 -1.64 9.93
C ARG A 314 28.35 -1.78 11.15
N GLU A 315 29.43 -1.01 11.15
CA GLU A 315 30.39 -0.98 12.26
C GLU A 315 29.69 -0.76 13.60
N GLY A 316 30.03 -1.59 14.59
CA GLY A 316 29.48 -1.55 15.94
C GLY A 316 28.16 -2.31 16.16
N GLN A 317 27.51 -2.79 15.09
CA GLN A 317 26.24 -3.54 15.18
C GLN A 317 26.41 -5.01 15.61
N ASP A 318 27.64 -5.49 15.68
CA ASP A 318 28.06 -6.80 16.17
C ASP A 318 28.90 -6.70 17.46
N SER A 319 29.01 -5.50 18.04
CA SER A 319 29.76 -5.28 19.28
C SER A 319 29.14 -6.03 20.46
N GLU A 320 30.00 -6.52 21.36
CA GLU A 320 29.56 -7.18 22.60
C GLU A 320 28.65 -6.28 23.45
N THR A 321 28.93 -4.97 23.47
CA THR A 321 28.10 -3.99 24.18
C THR A 321 26.68 -3.99 23.65
N LEU A 322 26.48 -3.98 22.33
CA LEU A 322 25.14 -4.01 21.74
C LEU A 322 24.46 -5.38 21.92
N LEU A 323 25.21 -6.47 21.79
CA LEU A 323 24.71 -7.83 21.99
C LEU A 323 24.25 -8.06 23.43
N SER A 324 24.90 -7.45 24.42
CA SER A 324 24.47 -7.53 25.82
C SER A 324 23.11 -6.85 26.09
N LEU A 325 22.69 -5.92 25.22
CA LEU A 325 21.37 -5.28 25.28
C LEU A 325 20.29 -6.07 24.53
N CYS A 326 20.66 -7.09 23.75
CA CYS A 326 19.73 -7.86 22.96
C CYS A 326 18.87 -8.77 23.84
N ARG A 327 17.57 -8.82 23.55
CA ARG A 327 16.65 -9.81 24.13
C ARG A 327 16.67 -11.08 23.29
N SER A 328 16.43 -12.25 23.91
CA SER A 328 16.09 -13.44 23.12
C SER A 328 14.77 -13.18 22.39
N GLU A 329 14.74 -13.38 21.07
CA GLU A 329 13.50 -13.30 20.30
C GLU A 329 12.51 -14.34 20.87
N GLY A 330 11.30 -13.91 21.26
CA GLY A 330 10.24 -14.82 21.75
C GLY A 330 9.62 -14.51 23.12
N GLY A 331 9.97 -13.41 23.79
CA GLY A 331 9.29 -13.02 25.04
C GLY A 331 8.06 -12.15 24.77
N ALA A 332 6.85 -12.63 25.14
CA ALA A 332 5.61 -11.86 25.07
C ALA A 332 5.80 -10.44 25.65
N ILE A 333 5.27 -9.43 24.95
CA ILE A 333 5.10 -8.10 25.51
C ILE A 333 4.04 -8.23 26.60
N SER A 334 4.46 -8.47 27.85
CA SER A 334 3.57 -8.34 29.00
C SER A 334 3.23 -6.87 29.18
N LEU A 335 2.20 -6.41 28.46
CA LEU A 335 1.46 -5.23 28.85
C LEU A 335 0.61 -5.62 30.06
N SER A 336 1.23 -5.65 31.23
CA SER A 336 0.49 -5.53 32.49
C SER A 336 0.07 -4.06 32.61
N LEU A 337 -1.15 -3.78 32.15
CA LEU A 337 -1.96 -2.64 32.60
C LEU A 337 -3.03 -3.17 33.54
#